data_AF-A0A5E4IDQ3-F1
#
_entry.id   AF-A0A5E4IDQ3-F1
#
_cell.length_a   1.000
_cell.length_b   1.000
_cell.length_c   1.000
_cell.angle_alpha   90.00
_cell.angle_beta   90.00
_cell.angle_gamma   90.00
#
_symmetry.space_group_name_H-M   'P 1'
#
loop_
_entity.id
_entity.type
_entity.pdbx_description
1 polymer ?
#
loop_
_entity_poly.entity_id
_entity_poly.type
_entity_poly.pdbx_seq_one_letter_code
_entity_poly.pdbx_strand_id
1 'polypeptide(L)'
;MAYSKKMLVMATIFAVSVILMGLSHADVTVCPDGCSYRSIQAAFDAAKPGDSVTVHGPAYRGNLVVNKSLTVHGLISNGRRPVLEADNGSVAILSADGISLFGFSFVNSQTQANAVDGAKDCSILVVDSEDNSIYLNDFADSSGICSNGPSFWNSSQGINYQYNSKIFSGRMGNYWGDYAGTDKDGNGIGDQPKVIDANNVDYYPLMEPSESYVIKGEKLEAENVIQAKLNKPFNISFDSNPTTGYIWTVDFDSRFLNKTKEGYISSQPQLIGSGGQQFFTFTPIHVGKTTVSAVYKRPWENIAADESAFDIIISE
;
A
#
# COMPACT_ATOMS: atom_id res chain seq x y z
N MET A 1 -63.74 45.96 28.46
CA MET A 1 -62.96 46.43 27.29
C MET A 1 -61.52 46.00 27.48
N ALA A 2 -61.05 45.00 26.74
CA ALA A 2 -59.62 44.74 26.57
C ALA A 2 -59.44 44.03 25.22
N TYR A 3 -58.87 44.77 24.28
CA TYR A 3 -58.51 44.31 22.95
C TYR A 3 -57.17 43.54 23.01
N SER A 4 -57.14 42.41 22.31
CA SER A 4 -56.06 41.89 21.45
C SER A 4 -54.61 42.22 21.78
N LYS A 5 -53.78 41.16 21.88
CA LYS A 5 -52.61 40.99 21.00
C LYS A 5 -52.18 39.52 21.00
N LYS A 6 -52.48 38.82 19.90
CA LYS A 6 -51.85 37.52 19.56
C LYS A 6 -50.39 37.81 19.25
N MET A 7 -49.47 37.30 20.07
CA MET A 7 -48.04 37.42 19.84
C MET A 7 -47.62 36.37 18.81
N LEU A 8 -47.26 36.85 17.62
CA LEU A 8 -46.71 36.07 16.52
C LEU A 8 -45.28 35.66 16.89
N VAL A 9 -45.04 34.37 17.14
CA VAL A 9 -43.69 33.82 17.29
C VAL A 9 -43.16 33.55 15.88
N MET A 10 -42.28 34.41 15.39
CA MET A 10 -41.49 34.17 14.18
C MET A 10 -40.42 33.12 14.50
N ALA A 11 -40.65 31.88 14.06
CA ALA A 11 -39.63 30.85 14.03
C ALA A 11 -38.66 31.14 12.87
N THR A 12 -37.51 31.73 13.19
CA THR A 12 -36.39 31.82 12.25
C THR A 12 -35.76 30.43 12.11
N ILE A 13 -36.04 29.77 10.99
CA ILE A 13 -35.38 28.52 10.58
C ILE A 13 -33.94 28.89 10.17
N PHE A 14 -32.97 28.65 11.05
CA PHE A 14 -31.56 28.67 10.70
C PHE A 14 -31.24 27.33 10.03
N ALA A 15 -31.31 27.29 8.69
CA ALA A 15 -30.81 26.16 7.93
C ALA A 15 -29.28 26.16 8.02
N VAL A 16 -28.74 25.50 9.06
CA VAL A 16 -27.33 25.12 9.08
C VAL A 16 -27.20 23.94 8.12
N SER A 17 -26.97 24.26 6.85
CA SER A 17 -26.43 23.29 5.90
C SER A 17 -25.01 22.95 6.37
N VAL A 18 -24.91 21.92 7.23
CA VAL A 18 -23.66 21.20 7.43
C VAL A 18 -23.37 20.49 6.12
N ILE A 19 -22.67 21.19 5.23
CA ILE A 19 -21.99 20.55 4.12
C ILE A 19 -20.87 19.75 4.80
N LEU A 20 -21.15 18.47 5.05
CA LEU A 20 -20.14 17.48 5.40
C LEU A 20 -19.25 17.32 4.15
N MET A 21 -18.36 18.28 3.90
CA MET A 21 -17.24 18.07 3.00
C MET A 21 -16.41 16.99 3.67
N GLY A 22 -16.61 15.74 3.26
CA GLY A 22 -15.68 14.68 3.62
C GLY A 22 -14.28 15.19 3.27
N LEU A 23 -13.39 15.23 4.26
CA LEU A 23 -11.99 15.50 4.01
C LEU A 23 -11.50 14.36 3.10
N SER A 24 -11.44 14.65 1.81
CA SER A 24 -10.73 13.81 0.86
C SER A 24 -9.26 13.97 1.21
N HIS A 25 -8.72 13.04 2.00
CA HIS A 25 -7.28 12.96 2.22
C HIS A 25 -6.59 12.64 0.90
N ALA A 26 -5.46 13.31 0.65
CA ALA A 26 -4.74 13.11 -0.59
C ALA A 26 -3.95 11.80 -0.50
N ASP A 27 -4.06 10.97 -1.53
CA ASP A 27 -3.15 9.84 -1.74
C ASP A 27 -1.91 10.34 -2.47
N VAL A 28 -0.80 10.45 -1.74
CA VAL A 28 0.50 10.90 -2.25
C VAL A 28 1.33 9.69 -2.64
N THR A 29 1.75 9.62 -3.90
CA THR A 29 2.52 8.47 -4.40
C THR A 29 4.02 8.78 -4.53
N VAL A 30 4.86 7.86 -4.07
CA VAL A 30 6.33 7.91 -4.16
C VAL A 30 6.86 6.72 -4.95
N CYS A 31 7.66 6.97 -5.98
CA CYS A 31 8.35 5.92 -6.72
C CYS A 31 9.59 6.46 -7.46
N PRO A 32 10.54 5.59 -7.86
CA PRO A 32 11.75 6.02 -8.58
C PRO A 32 11.46 6.83 -9.85
N ASP A 33 10.44 6.41 -10.62
CA ASP A 33 10.07 7.04 -11.90
C ASP A 33 8.55 7.14 -12.11
N GLY A 34 8.11 8.29 -12.63
CA GLY A 34 6.73 8.58 -13.03
C GLY A 34 5.79 9.06 -11.93
N CYS A 35 6.19 9.06 -10.66
CA CYS A 35 5.36 9.60 -9.56
C CYS A 35 5.56 11.10 -9.37
N SER A 36 4.62 11.72 -8.67
CA SER A 36 4.72 13.10 -8.19
C SER A 36 5.95 13.33 -7.31
N TYR A 37 6.39 12.30 -6.57
CA TYR A 37 7.57 12.36 -5.70
C TYR A 37 8.53 11.21 -5.98
N ARG A 38 9.82 11.53 -6.02
CA ARG A 38 10.94 10.56 -6.07
C ARG A 38 11.58 10.32 -4.70
N SER A 39 11.33 11.21 -3.74
CA SER A 39 11.83 11.13 -2.36
C SER A 39 10.65 10.99 -1.42
N ILE A 40 10.75 10.06 -0.47
CA ILE A 40 9.75 9.87 0.58
C ILE A 40 9.65 11.12 1.45
N GLN A 41 10.79 11.72 1.85
CA GLN A 41 10.77 12.92 2.68
C GLN A 41 10.07 14.10 1.98
N ALA A 42 10.32 14.28 0.68
CA ALA A 42 9.64 15.33 -0.09
C ALA A 42 8.11 15.14 -0.12
N ALA A 43 7.63 13.89 -0.12
CA ALA A 43 6.22 13.59 0.00
C ALA A 43 5.68 13.90 1.41
N PHE A 44 6.42 13.55 2.47
CA PHE A 44 6.05 13.87 3.85
C PHE A 44 5.98 15.38 4.09
N ASP A 45 6.94 16.14 3.55
CA ASP A 45 6.99 17.59 3.67
C ASP A 45 5.76 18.25 3.02
N ALA A 46 5.32 17.72 1.87
CA ALA A 46 4.16 18.22 1.13
C ALA A 46 2.80 17.74 1.65
N ALA A 47 2.74 16.55 2.27
CA ALA A 47 1.52 15.97 2.79
C ALA A 47 0.93 16.80 3.94
N LYS A 48 -0.40 16.78 4.08
CA LYS A 48 -1.12 17.36 5.21
C LYS A 48 -1.37 16.30 6.28
N PRO A 49 -1.57 16.68 7.56
CA PRO A 49 -2.00 15.74 8.57
C PRO A 49 -3.27 14.98 8.14
N GLY A 50 -3.25 13.66 8.32
CA GLY A 50 -4.26 12.69 7.91
C GLY A 50 -4.10 12.15 6.50
N ASP A 51 -3.18 12.69 5.68
CA ASP A 51 -2.95 12.19 4.33
C ASP A 51 -2.31 10.79 4.31
N SER A 52 -2.53 10.08 3.21
CA SER A 52 -1.93 8.79 2.93
C SER A 52 -0.75 8.96 1.98
N VAL A 53 0.37 8.29 2.27
CA VAL A 53 1.57 8.26 1.44
C VAL A 53 1.86 6.81 1.04
N THR A 54 1.69 6.51 -0.23
CA THR A 54 1.97 5.20 -0.82
C THR A 54 3.35 5.18 -1.44
N VAL A 55 4.20 4.26 -0.99
CA VAL A 55 5.60 4.14 -1.42
C VAL A 55 5.79 2.84 -2.20
N HIS A 56 6.25 2.97 -3.44
CA HIS A 56 6.58 1.83 -4.29
C HIS A 56 8.07 1.49 -4.15
N GLY A 57 8.45 0.22 -4.30
CA GLY A 57 9.86 -0.19 -4.24
C GLY A 57 10.77 0.43 -5.32
N PRO A 58 12.08 0.07 -5.34
CA PRO A 58 12.66 -1.03 -4.57
C PRO A 58 13.35 -0.59 -3.26
N ALA A 59 13.98 0.58 -3.23
CA ALA A 59 14.78 1.01 -2.09
C ALA A 59 14.88 2.54 -2.03
N TYR A 60 14.93 3.07 -0.80
CA TYR A 60 15.08 4.48 -0.52
C TYR A 60 16.16 4.67 0.53
N ARG A 61 17.11 5.55 0.19
CA ARG A 61 18.20 5.95 1.09
C ARG A 61 17.90 7.30 1.71
N GLY A 62 18.20 7.43 3.00
CA GLY A 62 18.10 8.66 3.77
C GLY A 62 17.24 8.51 5.03
N ASN A 63 17.34 9.51 5.90
CA ASN A 63 16.53 9.58 7.11
C ASN A 63 15.12 10.09 6.79
N LEU A 64 14.13 9.42 7.36
CA LEU A 64 12.72 9.77 7.21
C LEU A 64 12.22 10.41 8.50
N VAL A 65 11.76 11.66 8.43
CA VAL A 65 11.15 12.37 9.56
C VAL A 65 9.66 12.49 9.31
N VAL A 66 8.88 11.78 10.12
CA VAL A 66 7.42 11.79 10.09
C VAL A 66 6.92 12.64 11.26
N ASN A 67 6.71 13.93 10.98
CA ASN A 67 6.32 14.95 11.97
C ASN A 67 4.85 15.39 11.86
N LYS A 68 4.04 14.59 11.16
CA LYS A 68 2.59 14.79 10.98
C LYS A 68 1.94 13.42 11.14
N SER A 69 0.72 13.39 11.65
CA SER A 69 -0.11 12.18 11.58
C SER A 69 -0.33 11.83 10.12
N LEU A 70 0.27 10.73 9.64
CA LEU A 70 0.22 10.27 8.26
C LEU A 70 -0.03 8.76 8.24
N THR A 71 -0.68 8.29 7.19
CA THR A 71 -0.73 6.86 6.86
C THR A 71 0.30 6.56 5.78
N VAL A 72 1.41 5.94 6.15
CA VAL A 72 2.53 5.64 5.27
C VAL A 72 2.55 4.14 4.99
N HIS A 73 2.39 3.78 3.72
CA HIS A 73 2.24 2.39 3.29
C HIS A 73 3.21 2.05 2.16
N GLY A 74 4.06 1.04 2.37
CA GLY A 74 4.91 0.48 1.33
C GLY A 74 4.25 -0.70 0.59
N LEU A 75 4.10 -0.57 -0.72
CA LEU A 75 3.53 -1.62 -1.57
C LEU A 75 4.60 -2.65 -1.97
N ILE A 76 4.20 -3.92 -1.99
CA ILE A 76 5.02 -5.00 -2.54
C ILE A 76 5.19 -4.74 -4.05
N SER A 77 6.42 -4.61 -4.52
CA SER A 77 6.75 -4.50 -5.95
C SER A 77 7.81 -5.53 -6.30
N ASN A 78 7.58 -6.33 -7.34
CA ASN A 78 8.47 -7.44 -7.73
C ASN A 78 8.70 -8.45 -6.59
N GLY A 79 7.64 -8.72 -5.80
CA GLY A 79 7.68 -9.68 -4.69
C GLY A 79 8.51 -9.22 -3.49
N ARG A 80 8.79 -7.92 -3.36
CA ARG A 80 9.57 -7.34 -2.25
C ARG A 80 8.91 -6.06 -1.72
N ARG A 81 8.98 -5.82 -0.41
CA ARG A 81 8.66 -4.50 0.18
C ARG A 81 9.70 -3.45 -0.25
N PRO A 82 9.36 -2.15 -0.23
CA PRO A 82 10.33 -1.09 -0.34
C PRO A 82 11.33 -1.18 0.82
N VAL A 83 12.61 -1.18 0.49
CA VAL A 83 13.70 -1.21 1.47
C VAL A 83 14.00 0.21 1.94
N LEU A 84 14.05 0.42 3.25
CA LEU A 84 14.46 1.67 3.86
C LEU A 84 15.84 1.51 4.49
N GLU A 85 16.74 2.43 4.14
CA GLU A 85 18.13 2.42 4.59
C GLU A 85 18.58 3.86 4.92
N ALA A 86 19.20 4.07 6.08
CA ALA A 86 19.81 5.36 6.42
C ALA A 86 21.23 5.44 5.85
N ASP A 87 21.65 6.64 5.44
CA ASP A 87 23.06 6.90 5.12
C ASP A 87 23.90 7.06 6.40
N ASN A 88 23.32 7.67 7.45
CA ASN A 88 23.84 7.80 8.81
C ASN A 88 22.66 8.09 9.74
N GLY A 89 22.71 7.73 11.04
CA GLY A 89 21.62 8.01 11.96
C GLY A 89 20.44 7.04 11.85
N SER A 90 19.30 7.42 12.42
CA SER A 90 18.10 6.57 12.45
C SER A 90 17.32 6.58 11.13
N VAL A 91 16.82 5.43 10.67
CA VAL A 91 16.12 5.29 9.37
C VAL A 91 14.80 6.05 9.37
N ALA A 92 13.91 5.77 10.34
CA ALA A 92 12.66 6.51 10.50
C ALA A 92 12.57 7.15 11.90
N ILE A 93 12.21 8.42 11.93
CA ILE A 93 12.01 9.23 13.14
C ILE A 93 10.52 9.62 13.17
N LEU A 94 9.79 9.09 14.13
CA LEU A 94 8.37 9.39 14.37
C LEU A 94 8.28 10.42 15.49
N SER A 95 7.71 11.59 15.18
CA SER A 95 7.64 12.72 16.10
C SER A 95 6.28 13.43 16.11
N ALA A 96 5.24 12.73 15.66
CA ALA A 96 3.85 13.16 15.78
C ALA A 96 2.97 11.98 16.18
N ASP A 97 1.85 12.28 16.82
CA ASP A 97 0.92 11.24 17.27
C ASP A 97 0.13 10.65 16.11
N GLY A 98 -0.32 9.40 16.28
CA GLY A 98 -1.26 8.77 15.35
C GLY A 98 -0.70 8.54 13.95
N ILE A 99 0.59 8.28 13.82
CA ILE A 99 1.22 7.84 12.57
C ILE A 99 0.90 6.35 12.36
N SER A 100 0.52 5.97 11.14
CA SER A 100 0.48 4.57 10.72
C SER A 100 1.61 4.31 9.74
N LEU A 101 2.53 3.39 10.06
CA LEU A 101 3.69 3.05 9.23
C LEU A 101 3.74 1.54 8.99
N PHE A 102 3.55 1.12 7.75
CA PHE A 102 3.49 -0.29 7.41
C PHE A 102 3.96 -0.64 6.01
N GLY A 103 4.39 -1.89 5.83
CA GLY A 103 4.79 -2.42 4.53
C GLY A 103 6.22 -2.05 4.12
N PHE A 104 7.18 -1.98 5.03
CA PHE A 104 8.57 -1.65 4.72
C PHE A 104 9.55 -2.70 5.23
N SER A 105 10.64 -2.90 4.51
CA SER A 105 11.78 -3.67 4.99
C SER A 105 12.87 -2.72 5.49
N PHE A 106 13.25 -2.85 6.76
CA PHE A 106 14.28 -2.00 7.38
C PHE A 106 15.63 -2.70 7.35
N VAL A 107 16.61 -2.06 6.73
CA VAL A 107 18.01 -2.49 6.83
C VAL A 107 18.60 -1.84 8.07
N ASN A 108 18.98 -2.68 9.03
CA ASN A 108 19.46 -2.26 10.33
C ASN A 108 20.71 -1.35 10.15
N SER A 109 20.66 -0.14 10.71
CA SER A 109 21.76 0.85 10.65
C SER A 109 22.92 0.51 11.59
N GLN A 110 23.17 -0.77 11.90
CA GLN A 110 24.12 -1.23 12.92
C GLN A 110 25.59 -0.84 12.69
N THR A 111 25.90 -0.13 11.61
CA THR A 111 27.21 0.47 11.44
C THR A 111 27.29 1.80 12.16
N GLN A 112 27.71 1.71 13.43
CA GLN A 112 28.30 2.74 14.28
C GLN A 112 27.31 3.43 15.23
N ALA A 113 27.43 3.09 16.52
CA ALA A 113 27.24 4.11 17.54
C ALA A 113 28.09 5.32 17.11
N ASN A 114 27.45 6.43 16.73
CA ASN A 114 28.17 7.66 16.48
C ASN A 114 28.87 8.01 17.79
N ALA A 115 30.17 7.70 17.84
CA ALA A 115 31.02 7.67 19.03
C ALA A 115 31.38 9.07 19.56
N VAL A 116 30.47 10.04 19.36
CA VAL A 116 30.60 11.41 19.82
C VAL A 116 29.58 11.73 20.93
N ASP A 117 28.48 10.97 21.06
CA ASP A 117 27.49 11.26 22.12
C ASP A 117 26.71 10.04 22.67
N GLY A 118 27.11 8.81 22.32
CA GLY A 118 26.46 7.59 22.84
C GLY A 118 25.04 7.32 22.33
N ALA A 119 24.52 8.17 21.44
CA ALA A 119 23.24 7.94 20.76
C ALA A 119 23.35 6.76 19.79
N LYS A 120 22.47 5.78 19.96
CA LYS A 120 22.36 4.60 19.12
C LYS A 120 21.55 4.96 17.87
N ASP A 121 22.04 4.55 16.70
CA ASP A 121 21.28 4.65 15.45
C ASP A 121 20.19 3.55 15.43
N CYS A 122 18.97 3.92 15.04
CA CYS A 122 17.79 3.08 15.17
C CYS A 122 17.12 2.85 13.81
N SER A 123 16.59 1.65 13.57
CA SER A 123 15.67 1.41 12.45
C SER A 123 14.42 2.26 12.59
N ILE A 124 13.86 2.34 13.80
CA ILE A 124 12.79 3.28 14.14
C ILE A 124 13.14 3.97 15.45
N LEU A 125 13.08 5.30 15.44
CA LEU A 125 13.19 6.17 16.60
C LEU A 125 11.83 6.87 16.82
N VAL A 126 11.21 6.65 17.99
CA VAL A 126 9.97 7.31 18.38
C VAL A 126 10.29 8.37 19.45
N VAL A 127 9.99 9.63 19.16
CA VAL A 127 10.34 10.79 20.01
C VAL A 127 9.10 11.59 20.32
N ASP A 128 8.77 11.70 21.62
CA ASP A 128 7.68 12.54 22.13
C ASP A 128 6.36 12.39 21.34
N SER A 129 6.02 11.14 20.98
CA SER A 129 4.82 10.82 20.21
C SER A 129 4.15 9.54 20.70
N GLU A 130 2.83 9.48 20.63
CA GLU A 130 1.99 8.39 21.10
C GLU A 130 1.01 7.90 19.99
N ASP A 131 0.30 6.81 20.26
CA ASP A 131 -0.74 6.25 19.39
C ASP A 131 -0.30 5.88 17.97
N ASN A 132 1.01 5.70 17.75
CA ASN A 132 1.53 5.26 16.46
C ASN A 132 1.26 3.77 16.24
N SER A 133 0.85 3.39 15.03
CA SER A 133 0.63 2.01 14.60
C SER A 133 1.71 1.57 13.61
N ILE A 134 2.54 0.61 14.02
CA ILE A 134 3.69 0.12 13.26
C ILE A 134 3.48 -1.39 13.03
N TYR A 135 3.21 -1.80 11.79
CA TYR A 135 2.85 -3.19 11.47
C TYR A 135 3.26 -3.57 10.04
N LEU A 136 3.25 -4.86 9.68
CA LEU A 136 3.65 -5.38 8.36
C LEU A 136 5.02 -4.85 7.89
N ASN A 137 5.92 -4.56 8.82
CA ASN A 137 7.30 -4.23 8.51
C ASN A 137 8.22 -5.42 8.80
N ASP A 138 9.35 -5.45 8.11
CA ASP A 138 10.37 -6.49 8.26
C ASP A 138 11.61 -5.91 8.93
N PHE A 139 11.91 -6.41 10.13
CA PHE A 139 13.11 -6.04 10.89
C PHE A 139 14.06 -7.23 11.00
N ALA A 140 15.36 -6.96 10.86
CA ALA A 140 16.39 -7.97 11.09
C ALA A 140 16.38 -8.48 12.54
N ASP A 141 16.12 -7.59 13.50
CA ASP A 141 15.98 -7.89 14.92
C ASP A 141 15.26 -6.74 15.64
N SER A 142 14.88 -6.97 16.90
CA SER A 142 14.25 -5.96 17.75
C SER A 142 15.22 -4.93 18.34
N SER A 143 16.54 -5.15 18.22
CA SER A 143 17.53 -4.27 18.85
C SER A 143 17.61 -2.90 18.18
N GLY A 144 17.20 -2.79 16.91
CA GLY A 144 17.16 -1.55 16.16
C GLY A 144 16.01 -0.60 16.54
N ILE A 145 15.15 -0.97 17.48
CA ILE A 145 14.02 -0.13 17.90
C ILE A 145 14.41 0.75 19.08
N CYS A 146 14.15 2.05 18.97
CA CYS A 146 14.39 3.03 20.02
C CYS A 146 13.10 3.82 20.24
N SER A 147 12.26 3.37 21.18
CA SER A 147 10.96 4.00 21.41
C SER A 147 10.91 4.63 22.79
N ASN A 148 10.85 5.96 22.84
CA ASN A 148 10.69 6.69 24.10
C ASN A 148 9.21 6.91 24.47
N GLY A 149 8.30 6.73 23.51
CA GLY A 149 6.84 6.75 23.72
C GLY A 149 6.20 5.37 23.49
N PRO A 150 5.00 5.11 24.05
CA PRO A 150 4.23 3.91 23.75
C PRO A 150 3.75 3.92 22.29
N SER A 151 3.86 2.79 21.60
CA SER A 151 3.35 2.60 20.24
C SER A 151 2.66 1.23 20.12
N PHE A 152 1.72 1.13 19.19
CA PHE A 152 1.09 -0.13 18.81
C PHE A 152 1.94 -0.81 17.74
N TRP A 153 2.51 -1.96 18.06
CA TRP A 153 3.33 -2.75 17.14
C TRP A 153 2.51 -3.75 16.32
N ASN A 154 1.23 -3.45 16.11
CA ASN A 154 0.29 -4.22 15.32
C ASN A 154 -0.83 -3.35 14.77
N SER A 155 -1.58 -3.88 13.81
CA SER A 155 -2.70 -3.19 13.19
C SER A 155 -3.81 -2.88 14.20
N SER A 156 -4.34 -1.65 14.13
CA SER A 156 -5.43 -1.19 14.99
C SER A 156 -6.77 -1.86 14.71
N GLN A 157 -6.93 -2.47 13.53
CA GLN A 157 -8.07 -3.25 13.09
C GLN A 157 -7.64 -4.62 12.54
N GLY A 158 -8.59 -5.55 12.43
CA GLY A 158 -8.36 -6.82 11.76
C GLY A 158 -8.17 -6.64 10.25
N ILE A 159 -7.21 -7.38 9.69
CA ILE A 159 -6.87 -7.43 8.28
C ILE A 159 -7.22 -8.83 7.76
N ASN A 160 -7.86 -8.90 6.59
CA ASN A 160 -8.01 -10.15 5.86
C ASN A 160 -6.73 -10.42 5.06
N TYR A 161 -6.12 -11.57 5.27
CA TYR A 161 -4.87 -11.93 4.62
C TYR A 161 -4.87 -13.39 4.19
N GLN A 162 -4.09 -13.69 3.15
CA GLN A 162 -3.82 -15.05 2.74
C GLN A 162 -2.39 -15.44 3.12
N TYR A 163 -2.25 -16.60 3.76
CA TYR A 163 -0.98 -17.23 4.14
C TYR A 163 -1.03 -18.72 3.78
N ASN A 164 0.00 -19.24 3.09
CA ASN A 164 0.05 -20.63 2.63
C ASN A 164 -1.23 -21.10 1.91
N SER A 165 -1.78 -20.25 1.03
CA SER A 165 -3.02 -20.50 0.27
C SER A 165 -4.32 -20.62 1.08
N LYS A 166 -4.29 -20.28 2.38
CA LYS A 166 -5.47 -20.20 3.23
C LYS A 166 -5.77 -18.74 3.57
N ILE A 167 -7.05 -18.42 3.70
CA ILE A 167 -7.50 -17.07 4.06
C ILE A 167 -7.78 -17.04 5.57
N PHE A 168 -7.23 -16.03 6.22
CA PHE A 168 -7.39 -15.74 7.64
C PHE A 168 -7.82 -14.28 7.82
N SER A 169 -8.27 -13.98 9.04
CA SER A 169 -8.64 -12.62 9.45
C SER A 169 -8.19 -12.42 10.88
N GLY A 170 -7.43 -11.34 11.12
CA GLY A 170 -6.88 -11.05 12.44
C GLY A 170 -6.08 -9.76 12.46
N ARG A 171 -5.59 -9.37 13.62
CA ARG A 171 -4.58 -8.29 13.70
C ARG A 171 -3.24 -8.84 13.23
N MET A 172 -2.45 -7.97 12.61
CA MET A 172 -1.12 -8.34 12.10
C MET A 172 -0.08 -7.40 12.68
N GLY A 173 1.05 -7.96 13.13
CA GLY A 173 2.20 -7.25 13.67
C GLY A 173 3.31 -7.13 12.63
N ASN A 174 4.55 -7.16 13.10
CA ASN A 174 5.75 -7.07 12.28
C ASN A 174 6.49 -8.41 12.22
N TYR A 175 7.33 -8.57 11.22
CA TYR A 175 8.31 -9.65 11.19
C TYR A 175 9.57 -9.22 11.94
N TRP A 176 10.10 -10.14 12.75
CA TRP A 176 11.30 -9.95 13.54
C TRP A 176 12.24 -11.12 13.31
N GLY A 177 13.42 -10.88 12.73
CA GLY A 177 14.38 -11.95 12.45
C GLY A 177 14.92 -12.67 13.71
N ASP A 178 14.74 -12.07 14.89
CA ASP A 178 15.07 -12.63 16.21
C ASP A 178 13.85 -13.17 16.97
N TYR A 179 12.67 -13.28 16.35
CA TYR A 179 11.50 -13.92 16.95
C TYR A 179 11.59 -15.44 16.82
N ALA A 180 11.47 -16.12 17.95
CA ALA A 180 11.61 -17.57 18.07
C ALA A 180 10.36 -18.26 18.65
N GLY A 181 9.22 -17.57 18.61
CA GLY A 181 7.96 -18.14 19.07
C GLY A 181 7.39 -19.18 18.11
N THR A 182 6.23 -19.73 18.49
CA THR A 182 5.54 -20.80 17.75
C THR A 182 4.26 -20.29 17.13
N ASP A 183 3.85 -20.92 16.03
CA ASP A 183 2.53 -20.79 15.43
C ASP A 183 1.87 -22.18 15.42
N LYS A 184 1.07 -22.47 16.46
CA LYS A 184 0.44 -23.79 16.63
C LYS A 184 -0.83 -23.95 15.81
N ASP A 185 -1.54 -22.86 15.53
CA ASP A 185 -2.77 -22.90 14.74
C ASP A 185 -2.52 -22.80 13.23
N GLY A 186 -1.29 -22.47 12.83
CA GLY A 186 -0.82 -22.43 11.45
C GLY A 186 -1.39 -21.25 10.67
N ASN A 187 -1.75 -20.16 11.36
CA ASN A 187 -2.35 -18.98 10.76
C ASN A 187 -1.31 -17.96 10.25
N GLY A 188 -0.02 -18.23 10.43
CA GLY A 188 1.09 -17.37 10.05
C GLY A 188 1.42 -16.26 11.06
N ILE A 189 0.73 -16.21 12.20
CA ILE A 189 0.95 -15.25 13.28
C ILE A 189 1.44 -16.01 14.51
N GLY A 190 2.45 -15.48 15.17
CA GLY A 190 3.01 -16.08 16.37
C GLY A 190 2.06 -16.07 17.56
N ASP A 191 2.00 -17.18 18.29
CA ASP A 191 1.17 -17.36 19.48
C ASP A 191 1.70 -16.58 20.70
N GLN A 192 2.99 -16.24 20.71
CA GLN A 192 3.62 -15.48 21.79
C GLN A 192 3.92 -14.04 21.35
N PRO A 193 3.68 -13.04 22.21
CA PRO A 193 4.08 -11.68 21.91
C PRO A 193 5.60 -11.53 21.77
N LYS A 194 6.04 -10.68 20.84
CA LYS A 194 7.41 -10.18 20.80
C LYS A 194 7.50 -8.94 21.70
N VAL A 195 8.18 -9.09 22.83
CA VAL A 195 8.50 -7.98 23.73
C VAL A 195 9.71 -7.24 23.18
N ILE A 196 9.56 -5.96 22.87
CA ILE A 196 10.65 -5.06 22.45
C ILE A 196 11.24 -4.40 23.70
N ASP A 197 10.36 -3.83 24.52
CA ASP A 197 10.67 -3.31 25.86
C ASP A 197 9.42 -3.36 26.77
N ALA A 198 9.48 -2.72 27.94
CA ALA A 198 8.41 -2.73 28.94
C ALA A 198 7.09 -2.11 28.46
N ASN A 199 7.12 -1.16 27.52
CA ASN A 199 5.97 -0.43 27.01
C ASN A 199 5.65 -0.76 25.54
N ASN A 200 6.57 -1.43 24.84
CA ASN A 200 6.47 -1.75 23.43
C ASN A 200 6.45 -3.26 23.22
N VAL A 201 5.27 -3.77 22.87
CA VAL A 201 5.04 -5.20 22.65
C VAL A 201 4.26 -5.40 21.36
N ASP A 202 4.80 -6.23 20.48
CA ASP A 202 4.08 -6.76 19.34
C ASP A 202 3.35 -8.04 19.74
N TYR A 203 2.02 -7.96 19.83
CA TYR A 203 1.15 -9.08 20.19
C TYR A 203 0.85 -10.04 19.03
N TYR A 204 1.21 -9.68 17.80
CA TYR A 204 0.86 -10.45 16.59
C TYR A 204 2.07 -10.58 15.65
N PRO A 205 3.23 -11.04 16.13
CA PRO A 205 4.44 -11.11 15.32
C PRO A 205 4.22 -12.04 14.13
N LEU A 206 4.71 -11.65 12.95
CA LEU A 206 4.64 -12.46 11.74
C LEU A 206 5.66 -13.59 11.81
N MET A 207 5.26 -14.79 11.39
CA MET A 207 6.13 -15.97 11.34
C MET A 207 7.11 -15.95 10.15
N GLU A 208 6.76 -15.24 9.09
CA GLU A 208 7.57 -15.04 7.89
C GLU A 208 7.67 -13.54 7.56
N PRO A 209 8.61 -13.14 6.68
CA PRO A 209 8.61 -11.78 6.15
C PRO A 209 7.26 -11.38 5.57
N SER A 210 6.95 -10.09 5.65
CA SER A 210 5.65 -9.51 5.33
C SER A 210 5.19 -9.78 3.90
N GLU A 211 6.10 -10.10 2.97
CA GLU A 211 5.77 -10.48 1.59
C GLU A 211 5.16 -11.88 1.44
N SER A 212 5.30 -12.76 2.44
CA SER A 212 4.63 -14.06 2.47
C SER A 212 3.11 -13.96 2.71
N TYR A 213 2.61 -12.76 3.03
CA TYR A 213 1.21 -12.50 3.34
C TYR A 213 0.57 -11.69 2.21
N VAL A 214 -0.45 -12.24 1.57
CA VAL A 214 -1.17 -11.53 0.51
C VAL A 214 -2.34 -10.77 1.11
N ILE A 215 -2.24 -9.44 1.08
CA ILE A 215 -3.28 -8.51 1.52
C ILE A 215 -3.84 -7.81 0.28
N LYS A 216 -5.17 -7.80 0.15
CA LYS A 216 -5.83 -7.24 -1.03
C LYS A 216 -5.50 -5.75 -1.18
N GLY A 217 -4.87 -5.39 -2.29
CA GLY A 217 -4.47 -4.01 -2.59
C GLY A 217 -3.04 -3.63 -2.16
N GLU A 218 -2.27 -4.53 -1.52
CA GLU A 218 -0.87 -4.25 -1.13
C GLU A 218 0.17 -4.64 -2.17
N LYS A 219 -0.21 -5.47 -3.14
CA LYS A 219 0.70 -5.92 -4.19
C LYS A 219 0.59 -5.04 -5.41
N LEU A 220 1.64 -4.27 -5.66
CA LEU A 220 2.00 -3.83 -7.00
C LEU A 220 2.47 -5.08 -7.74
N GLU A 221 1.50 -5.84 -8.24
CA GLU A 221 1.75 -7.02 -9.04
C GLU A 221 2.77 -6.66 -10.12
N ALA A 222 4.00 -7.15 -10.00
CA ALA A 222 5.09 -6.81 -10.93
C ALA A 222 4.81 -7.29 -12.35
N GLU A 223 4.01 -8.34 -12.47
CA GLU A 223 3.44 -8.81 -13.74
C GLU A 223 2.47 -7.79 -14.34
N ASN A 224 1.96 -6.88 -13.51
CA ASN A 224 1.01 -5.86 -13.87
C ASN A 224 1.62 -4.45 -14.02
N VAL A 225 2.94 -4.26 -13.85
CA VAL A 225 3.58 -2.96 -14.14
C VAL A 225 4.22 -2.99 -15.51
N ILE A 226 3.80 -2.10 -16.40
CA ILE A 226 4.34 -1.99 -17.75
C ILE A 226 5.08 -0.67 -17.92
N GLN A 227 6.39 -0.78 -18.16
CA GLN A 227 7.24 0.34 -18.55
C GLN A 227 7.05 0.59 -20.05
N ALA A 228 6.38 1.69 -20.39
CA ALA A 228 6.07 2.07 -21.76
C ALA A 228 6.87 3.32 -22.18
N LYS A 229 7.12 3.43 -23.48
CA LYS A 229 7.73 4.61 -24.10
C LYS A 229 6.73 5.36 -24.95
N LEU A 230 6.79 6.68 -24.92
CA LEU A 230 5.94 7.54 -25.72
C LEU A 230 5.97 7.11 -27.20
N ASN A 231 4.79 6.99 -27.82
CA ASN A 231 4.61 6.54 -29.20
C ASN A 231 5.16 5.13 -29.52
N LYS A 232 5.54 4.31 -28.52
CA LYS A 232 5.93 2.91 -28.73
C LYS A 232 4.79 1.98 -28.28
N PRO A 233 4.17 1.22 -29.20
CA PRO A 233 3.09 0.33 -28.83
C PRO A 233 3.58 -0.82 -27.95
N PHE A 234 2.75 -1.24 -27.01
CA PHE A 234 2.96 -2.42 -26.17
C PHE A 234 1.70 -3.29 -26.13
N ASN A 235 1.86 -4.56 -25.79
CA ASN A 235 0.77 -5.53 -25.71
C ASN A 235 0.54 -5.98 -24.27
N ILE A 236 -0.73 -6.11 -23.89
CA ILE A 236 -1.17 -6.86 -22.71
C ILE A 236 -1.89 -8.10 -23.22
N SER A 237 -1.50 -9.27 -22.71
CA SER A 237 -2.09 -10.56 -23.09
C SER A 237 -2.67 -11.26 -21.87
N PHE A 238 -3.83 -11.87 -22.05
CA PHE A 238 -4.56 -12.60 -21.02
C PHE A 238 -4.89 -13.99 -21.51
N ASP A 239 -4.76 -15.00 -20.66
CA ASP A 239 -5.27 -16.33 -20.96
C ASP A 239 -6.79 -16.26 -21.17
N SER A 240 -7.26 -16.88 -22.25
CA SER A 240 -8.65 -16.78 -22.69
C SER A 240 -9.08 -18.06 -23.36
N ASN A 241 -10.32 -18.49 -23.12
CA ASN A 241 -10.93 -19.59 -23.85
C ASN A 241 -12.26 -19.15 -24.47
N PRO A 242 -12.25 -18.67 -25.72
CA PRO A 242 -13.46 -18.15 -26.38
C PRO A 242 -14.60 -19.17 -26.48
N THR A 243 -14.32 -20.48 -26.42
CA THR A 243 -15.36 -21.53 -26.48
C THR A 243 -16.30 -21.53 -25.26
N THR A 244 -15.91 -20.85 -24.18
CA THR A 244 -16.69 -20.76 -22.93
C THR A 244 -17.66 -19.57 -22.89
N GLY A 245 -17.56 -18.66 -23.87
CA GLY A 245 -18.31 -17.41 -23.94
C GLY A 245 -17.78 -16.27 -23.06
N TYR A 246 -16.73 -16.50 -22.26
CA TYR A 246 -16.06 -15.46 -21.49
C TYR A 246 -15.10 -14.66 -22.39
N ILE A 247 -15.06 -13.34 -22.19
CA ILE A 247 -14.15 -12.43 -22.88
C ILE A 247 -13.52 -11.47 -21.88
N TRP A 248 -12.30 -11.03 -22.18
CA TRP A 248 -11.70 -9.92 -21.47
C TRP A 248 -12.21 -8.61 -22.07
N THR A 249 -12.60 -7.69 -21.18
CA THR A 249 -12.89 -6.29 -21.52
C THR A 249 -11.94 -5.41 -20.74
N VAL A 250 -11.37 -4.40 -21.39
CA VAL A 250 -10.42 -3.46 -20.78
C VAL A 250 -11.04 -2.08 -20.62
N ASP A 251 -10.73 -1.43 -19.51
CA ASP A 251 -11.00 -0.03 -19.20
C ASP A 251 -9.65 0.70 -19.01
N PHE A 252 -9.53 1.90 -19.57
CA PHE A 252 -8.27 2.64 -19.58
C PHE A 252 -8.50 4.14 -19.80
N ASP A 253 -7.54 4.95 -19.34
CA ASP A 253 -7.59 6.40 -19.55
C ASP A 253 -7.15 6.80 -20.97
N SER A 254 -8.13 7.17 -21.79
CA SER A 254 -7.93 7.66 -23.15
C SER A 254 -7.07 8.93 -23.27
N ARG A 255 -6.80 9.64 -22.17
CA ARG A 255 -5.86 10.78 -22.13
C ARG A 255 -4.40 10.34 -22.20
N PHE A 256 -4.08 9.12 -21.79
CA PHE A 256 -2.70 8.61 -21.75
C PHE A 256 -2.45 7.52 -22.79
N LEU A 257 -3.47 6.72 -23.11
CA LEU A 257 -3.34 5.55 -23.98
C LEU A 257 -4.38 5.57 -25.10
N ASN A 258 -3.96 5.14 -26.28
CA ASN A 258 -4.85 4.79 -27.37
C ASN A 258 -4.81 3.28 -27.62
N LYS A 259 -5.95 2.59 -27.55
CA LYS A 259 -6.05 1.17 -27.90
C LYS A 259 -6.07 1.03 -29.43
N THR A 260 -5.00 0.52 -30.00
CA THR A 260 -4.83 0.43 -31.47
C THR A 260 -5.20 -0.93 -32.04
N LYS A 261 -5.17 -1.99 -31.23
CA LYS A 261 -5.51 -3.34 -31.68
C LYS A 261 -6.04 -4.20 -30.54
N GLU A 262 -6.90 -5.14 -30.88
CA GLU A 262 -7.28 -6.27 -30.03
C GLU A 262 -7.38 -7.55 -30.88
N GLY A 263 -7.19 -8.71 -30.27
CA GLY A 263 -7.29 -9.99 -30.97
C GLY A 263 -7.11 -11.20 -30.06
N TYR A 264 -7.10 -12.39 -30.68
CA TYR A 264 -6.93 -13.67 -29.98
C TYR A 264 -5.94 -14.57 -30.72
N ILE A 265 -5.11 -15.28 -29.97
CA ILE A 265 -4.12 -16.25 -30.46
C ILE A 265 -4.42 -17.60 -29.80
N SER A 266 -4.77 -18.61 -30.59
CA SER A 266 -5.06 -19.96 -30.09
C SER A 266 -3.78 -20.70 -29.70
N SER A 267 -3.82 -21.48 -28.61
CA SER A 267 -2.72 -22.36 -28.19
C SER A 267 -2.50 -23.52 -29.19
N GLN A 268 -1.24 -23.95 -29.34
CA GLN A 268 -0.86 -25.07 -30.19
C GLN A 268 -0.54 -26.30 -29.32
N PRO A 269 -1.01 -27.52 -29.68
CA PRO A 269 -1.82 -27.85 -30.86
C PRO A 269 -3.29 -27.40 -30.72
N GLN A 270 -3.91 -27.00 -31.84
CA GLN A 270 -5.32 -26.60 -31.89
C GLN A 270 -6.24 -27.81 -31.73
N LEU A 271 -6.59 -28.13 -30.49
CA LEU A 271 -7.60 -29.13 -30.14
C LEU A 271 -8.95 -28.44 -29.92
N ILE A 272 -10.05 -29.17 -30.13
CA ILE A 272 -11.39 -28.64 -29.87
C ILE A 272 -11.50 -28.30 -28.37
N GLY A 273 -11.81 -27.04 -28.06
CA GLY A 273 -11.90 -26.53 -26.70
C GLY A 273 -10.59 -26.01 -26.10
N SER A 274 -9.47 -26.03 -26.83
CA SER A 274 -8.22 -25.46 -26.33
C SER A 274 -8.32 -23.94 -26.19
N GLY A 275 -7.79 -23.43 -25.08
CA GLY A 275 -7.69 -22.00 -24.84
C GLY A 275 -6.61 -21.34 -25.70
N GLY A 276 -6.27 -20.12 -25.34
CA GLY A 276 -5.28 -19.30 -26.01
C GLY A 276 -5.10 -18.01 -25.23
N GLN A 277 -4.69 -16.94 -25.92
CA GLN A 277 -4.52 -15.64 -25.32
C GLN A 277 -5.28 -14.57 -26.08
N GLN A 278 -6.07 -13.76 -25.36
CA GLN A 278 -6.60 -12.51 -25.87
C GLN A 278 -5.59 -11.41 -25.61
N PHE A 279 -5.29 -10.58 -26.60
CA PHE A 279 -4.32 -9.49 -26.47
C PHE A 279 -4.92 -8.14 -26.83
N PHE A 280 -4.38 -7.10 -26.21
CA PHE A 280 -4.72 -5.70 -26.44
C PHE A 280 -3.43 -4.91 -26.68
N THR A 281 -3.37 -4.14 -27.76
CA THR A 281 -2.24 -3.26 -28.08
C THR A 281 -2.61 -1.83 -27.74
N PHE A 282 -1.77 -1.19 -26.93
CA PHE A 282 -1.90 0.21 -26.54
C PHE A 282 -0.73 1.01 -27.08
N THR A 283 -0.99 2.26 -27.47
CA THR A 283 0.02 3.25 -27.84
C THR A 283 -0.05 4.42 -26.86
N PRO A 284 1.02 4.66 -26.07
CA PRO A 284 1.09 5.82 -25.20
C PRO A 284 1.14 7.14 -25.97
N ILE A 285 0.30 8.10 -25.58
CA ILE A 285 0.18 9.41 -26.22
C ILE A 285 0.61 10.58 -25.31
N HIS A 286 0.70 10.37 -23.99
CA HIS A 286 1.19 11.35 -23.04
C HIS A 286 2.10 10.69 -22.00
N VAL A 287 3.17 11.38 -21.59
CA VAL A 287 4.04 10.95 -20.50
C VAL A 287 3.32 11.03 -19.16
N GLY A 288 3.64 10.14 -18.24
CA GLY A 288 3.01 10.07 -16.92
C GLY A 288 2.59 8.66 -16.54
N LYS A 289 1.64 8.56 -15.62
CA LYS A 289 1.14 7.28 -15.09
C LYS A 289 -0.34 7.14 -15.35
N THR A 290 -0.73 5.91 -15.66
CA THR A 290 -2.14 5.55 -15.87
C THR A 290 -2.33 4.07 -15.56
N THR A 291 -3.58 3.63 -15.51
CA THR A 291 -3.93 2.24 -15.21
C THR A 291 -4.78 1.68 -16.36
N VAL A 292 -4.58 0.39 -16.66
CA VAL A 292 -5.46 -0.40 -17.52
C VAL A 292 -6.10 -1.49 -16.66
N SER A 293 -7.41 -1.42 -16.46
CA SER A 293 -8.17 -2.45 -15.76
C SER A 293 -8.78 -3.42 -16.77
N ALA A 294 -8.85 -4.70 -16.44
CA ALA A 294 -9.38 -5.76 -17.27
C ALA A 294 -10.33 -6.63 -16.45
N VAL A 295 -11.47 -6.99 -17.06
CA VAL A 295 -12.50 -7.83 -16.45
C VAL A 295 -12.81 -8.99 -17.39
N TYR A 296 -12.78 -10.21 -16.87
CA TYR A 296 -13.12 -11.42 -17.60
C TYR A 296 -14.55 -11.86 -17.25
N LYS A 297 -15.47 -11.71 -18.19
CA LYS A 297 -16.87 -12.08 -17.98
C LYS A 297 -17.59 -12.43 -19.29
N ARG A 298 -18.76 -13.04 -19.17
CA ARG A 298 -19.71 -13.12 -20.28
C ARG A 298 -20.39 -11.77 -20.47
N PRO A 299 -20.55 -11.27 -21.71
CA PRO A 299 -21.14 -9.94 -21.96
C PRO A 299 -22.54 -9.74 -21.37
N TRP A 300 -23.29 -10.82 -21.16
CA TRP A 300 -24.65 -10.81 -20.62
C TRP A 300 -24.73 -11.11 -19.11
N GLU A 301 -23.60 -11.30 -18.42
CA GLU A 301 -23.54 -11.56 -16.98
C GLU A 301 -23.02 -10.33 -16.21
N ASN A 302 -23.50 -10.16 -14.97
CA ASN A 302 -23.11 -9.05 -14.09
C ASN A 302 -21.99 -9.42 -13.10
N ILE A 303 -21.44 -10.64 -13.19
CA ILE A 303 -20.42 -11.16 -12.30
C ILE A 303 -19.15 -11.40 -13.12
N ALA A 304 -18.00 -10.95 -12.62
CA ALA A 304 -16.70 -11.22 -13.20
C ALA A 304 -16.20 -12.59 -12.74
N ALA A 305 -15.65 -13.37 -13.67
CA ALA A 305 -14.92 -14.59 -13.34
C ALA A 305 -13.46 -14.30 -12.95
N ASP A 306 -12.89 -13.21 -13.48
CA ASP A 306 -11.54 -12.75 -13.15
C ASP A 306 -11.42 -11.23 -13.38
N GLU A 307 -10.49 -10.60 -12.67
CA GLU A 307 -10.17 -9.18 -12.75
C GLU A 307 -8.66 -8.98 -12.67
N SER A 308 -8.13 -8.03 -13.45
CA SER A 308 -6.71 -7.69 -13.45
C SER A 308 -6.54 -6.19 -13.68
N ALA A 309 -5.50 -5.58 -13.13
CA ALA A 309 -5.23 -4.16 -13.32
C ALA A 309 -3.74 -3.93 -13.49
N PHE A 310 -3.36 -3.17 -14.51
CA PHE A 310 -1.98 -2.87 -14.89
C PHE A 310 -1.65 -1.40 -14.70
N ASP A 311 -0.56 -1.13 -13.98
CA ASP A 311 -0.01 0.22 -13.90
C ASP A 311 0.95 0.46 -15.07
N ILE A 312 0.66 1.48 -15.86
CA ILE A 312 1.45 1.86 -17.03
C ILE A 312 2.25 3.10 -16.70
N ILE A 313 3.57 2.98 -16.73
CA ILE A 313 4.50 4.08 -16.51
C ILE A 313 5.07 4.49 -17.86
N ILE A 314 4.70 5.70 -18.32
CA ILE A 314 5.04 6.21 -19.66
C ILE A 314 6.17 7.22 -19.54
N SER A 315 7.31 6.86 -20.13
CA SER A 315 8.52 7.70 -20.26
C SER A 315 8.72 8.15 -21.71
N GLU A 316 9.65 9.10 -21.93
CA GLU A 316 10.02 9.58 -23.27
C GLU A 316 10.69 8.51 -24.17
#